data_AF-B1C480-F1
#
_entry.id   AF-B1C480-F1
#
_cell.length_a   1.000
_cell.length_b   1.000
_cell.length_c   1.000
_cell.angle_alpha   90.00
_cell.angle_beta   90.00
_cell.angle_gamma   90.00
#
_symmetry.space_group_name_H-M   'P 1'
#
loop_
_entity.id
_entity.type
_entity.pdbx_description
1 polymer ?
#
loop_
_entity_poly.entity_id
_entity_poly.type
_entity_poly.pdbx_seq_one_letter_code
_entity_poly.pdbx_strand_id
1 'polypeptide(L)'
;MILLKTGLRISELCGLTSQDIDFQNEVIHVNHQLLNNKETGYYIETPKTKSGVRDVPMSEEVKQAFERIMAERKKSEPIEIDGYSGFLFLNGKGYG
;
A
#
# COMPACT_ATOMS: atom_id res chain seq x y z
N MET A 1 -11.73 -6.83 -3.17
CA MET A 1 -11.22 -8.21 -3.34
C MET A 1 -9.85 -8.40 -2.67
N ILE A 2 -8.91 -7.45 -2.81
CA ILE A 2 -7.54 -7.57 -2.27
C ILE A 2 -7.52 -7.89 -0.75
N LEU A 3 -8.19 -7.10 0.10
CA LEU A 3 -8.22 -7.34 1.56
C LEU A 3 -8.63 -8.76 1.96
N LEU A 4 -9.65 -9.32 1.30
CA LEU A 4 -10.17 -10.65 1.62
C LEU A 4 -9.20 -11.77 1.19
N LYS A 5 -8.42 -11.55 0.13
CA LYS A 5 -7.53 -12.55 -0.46
C LYS A 5 -6.13 -12.52 0.13
N THR A 6 -5.70 -11.36 0.65
CA THR A 6 -4.34 -11.15 1.17
C THR A 6 -4.26 -11.09 2.69
N GLY A 7 -5.39 -10.90 3.38
CA GLY A 7 -5.42 -10.76 4.84
C GLY A 7 -4.70 -9.50 5.34
N LEU A 8 -4.52 -8.49 4.48
CA LEU A 8 -3.94 -7.21 4.87
C LEU A 8 -4.87 -6.45 5.82
N ARG A 9 -4.27 -5.76 6.79
CA ARG A 9 -4.98 -4.73 7.55
C ARG A 9 -5.26 -3.55 6.65
N ILE A 10 -6.32 -2.80 6.96
CA ILE A 10 -6.69 -1.63 6.15
C ILE A 10 -5.58 -0.57 6.12
N SER A 11 -4.87 -0.36 7.22
CA SER A 11 -3.74 0.58 7.30
C SER A 11 -2.54 0.13 6.47
N GLU A 12 -2.28 -1.17 6.37
CA GLU A 12 -1.26 -1.75 5.50
C GLU A 12 -1.65 -1.55 4.04
N LEU A 13 -2.91 -1.84 3.67
CA LEU A 13 -3.42 -1.61 2.31
C LEU A 13 -3.31 -0.14 1.90
N CYS A 14 -3.76 0.78 2.77
CA CYS A 14 -3.68 2.22 2.50
C CYS A 14 -2.23 2.71 2.40
N GLY A 15 -1.30 2.04 3.08
CA GLY A 15 0.12 2.35 3.03
C GLY A 15 0.83 1.82 1.78
N LEU A 16 0.32 0.75 1.14
CA LEU A 16 0.99 0.14 -0.02
C LEU A 16 1.36 1.18 -1.08
N THR A 17 2.62 1.17 -1.46
CA THR A 17 3.17 1.92 -2.58
C THR A 17 3.42 0.99 -3.77
N SER A 18 3.68 1.56 -4.94
CA SER A 18 4.11 0.78 -6.11
C SER A 18 5.39 -0.02 -5.87
N GLN A 19 6.25 0.39 -4.93
CA GLN A 19 7.50 -0.30 -4.63
C GLN A 19 7.30 -1.56 -3.79
N ASP A 20 6.14 -1.71 -3.15
CA ASP A 20 5.84 -2.87 -2.32
C ASP A 20 5.25 -4.05 -3.11
N ILE A 21 4.94 -3.85 -4.40
CA ILE A 21 4.36 -4.88 -5.26
C ILE A 21 5.44 -5.48 -6.14
N ASP A 22 5.85 -6.70 -5.82
CA ASP A 22 6.83 -7.45 -6.61
C ASP A 22 6.10 -8.44 -7.54
N PHE A 23 5.88 -8.00 -8.79
CA PHE A 23 5.27 -8.84 -9.82
C PHE A 23 6.17 -9.97 -10.32
N GLN A 24 7.49 -9.87 -10.10
CA GLN A 24 8.44 -10.90 -10.53
C GLN A 24 8.38 -12.10 -9.59
N ASN A 25 8.35 -11.84 -8.27
CA ASN A 25 8.26 -12.86 -7.24
C ASN A 25 6.81 -13.15 -6.80
N GLU A 26 5.84 -12.40 -7.34
CA GLU A 26 4.41 -12.51 -7.04
C GLU A 26 4.10 -12.33 -5.54
N VAL A 27 4.74 -11.36 -4.90
CA VAL A 27 4.56 -11.04 -3.48
C VAL A 27 4.26 -9.56 -3.23
N ILE A 28 3.54 -9.31 -2.15
CA ILE A 28 3.32 -7.98 -1.57
C ILE A 28 4.22 -7.86 -0.34
N HIS A 29 5.12 -6.89 -0.33
CA HIS A 29 5.98 -6.59 0.82
C HIS A 29 5.24 -5.75 1.84
N VAL A 30 4.86 -6.35 2.96
CA VAL A 30 4.22 -5.64 4.07
C VAL A 30 5.28 -5.24 5.08
N ASN A 31 5.77 -4.00 4.95
CA ASN A 31 6.85 -3.47 5.78
C ASN A 31 6.53 -2.11 6.45
N HIS A 32 5.33 -1.58 6.20
CA HIS A 32 4.84 -0.33 6.80
C HIS A 32 3.31 -0.25 6.73
N GLN A 33 2.75 0.75 7.41
CA GLN A 33 1.33 1.08 7.36
C GLN A 33 1.10 2.58 7.37
N LEU A 34 0.03 3.03 6.71
CA LEU A 34 -0.42 4.42 6.75
C LEU A 34 -1.44 4.60 7.86
N LEU A 35 -1.16 5.54 8.76
CA LEU A 35 -2.02 5.89 9.89
C LEU A 35 -2.39 7.38 9.81
N ASN A 36 -3.43 7.77 10.55
CA ASN A 36 -3.88 9.16 10.64
C ASN A 36 -4.05 9.55 12.11
N ASN A 37 -3.40 10.63 12.51
CA ASN A 37 -3.56 11.26 13.82
C ASN A 37 -4.23 12.63 13.64
N LYS A 38 -5.16 12.97 14.54
CA LYS A 38 -5.87 14.27 14.53
C LYS A 38 -4.94 15.48 14.59
N GLU A 39 -3.78 15.37 15.22
CA GLU A 39 -2.84 16.48 15.42
C GLU A 39 -1.85 16.62 14.26
N THR A 40 -1.33 15.51 13.73
CA THR A 40 -0.24 15.52 12.75
C THR A 40 -0.69 15.13 11.33
N GLY A 41 -1.92 14.68 11.16
CA GLY A 41 -2.43 14.16 9.89
C GLY A 41 -1.93 12.74 9.60
N TYR A 42 -1.77 12.42 8.32
CA TYR A 42 -1.27 11.12 7.90
C TYR A 42 0.23 10.97 8.19
N TYR A 43 0.63 9.77 8.64
CA TYR A 43 2.02 9.42 8.90
C TYR A 43 2.24 7.91 8.63
N ILE A 44 3.50 7.54 8.41
CA ILE A 44 3.92 6.16 8.18
C ILE A 44 4.44 5.55 9.48
N GLU A 45 4.00 4.33 9.78
CA GLU A 45 4.58 3.52 10.84
C GLU A 45 5.20 2.25 10.27
N THR A 46 6.50 2.06 10.54
CA THR A 46 7.21 0.82 10.25
C THR A 46 7.19 -0.11 11.46
N PRO A 47 7.10 -1.44 11.29
CA PRO A 47 7.18 -2.38 12.40
C PRO A 47 8.48 -2.23 13.19
N LYS A 48 8.38 -2.29 14.53
CA LYS A 48 9.54 -2.20 15.44
C LYS A 48 10.43 -3.44 15.42
N THR A 49 9.93 -4.55 14.89
CA THR A 49 10.59 -5.85 14.87
C THR A 49 10.56 -6.46 13.48
N LYS A 50 11.57 -7.28 13.16
CA LYS A 50 11.63 -8.02 11.89
C LYS A 50 10.41 -8.91 11.65
N SER A 51 9.80 -9.43 12.72
CA SER A 51 8.59 -10.25 12.64
C SER A 51 7.35 -9.51 12.12
N GLY A 52 7.34 -8.18 12.17
CA GLY A 52 6.26 -7.38 11.60
C GLY A 52 6.40 -7.12 10.10
N VAL A 53 7.57 -7.42 9.53
CA VAL A 53 7.81 -7.40 8.08
C VAL A 53 7.49 -8.78 7.52
N ARG A 54 6.63 -8.86 6.51
CA ARG A 54 6.24 -10.13 5.89
C ARG A 54 5.94 -9.97 4.41
N ASP A 55 6.11 -11.07 3.68
CA ASP A 55 5.69 -11.17 2.29
C ASP A 55 4.37 -11.91 2.21
N VAL A 56 3.42 -11.35 1.44
CA VAL A 56 2.12 -11.97 1.20
C VAL A 56 2.05 -12.40 -0.27
N PRO A 57 1.92 -13.71 -0.55
CA PRO A 57 1.77 -14.19 -1.93
C PRO A 57 0.54 -13.59 -2.61
N MET A 58 0.70 -13.23 -3.88
CA MET A 58 -0.38 -12.75 -4.73
C MET A 58 -1.00 -13.93 -5.49
N SER A 59 -2.33 -14.02 -5.47
CA SER A 59 -3.02 -14.83 -6.48
C SER A 59 -3.05 -14.09 -7.82
N GLU A 60 -3.28 -14.81 -8.92
CA GLU A 60 -3.46 -14.23 -10.25
C GLU A 60 -4.53 -13.12 -10.26
N GLU A 61 -5.64 -13.32 -9.54
CA GLU A 61 -6.71 -12.32 -9.38
C GLU A 61 -6.21 -11.03 -8.69
N VAL A 62 -5.34 -11.16 -7.69
CA VAL A 62 -4.75 -10.02 -6.95
C VAL A 62 -3.73 -9.30 -7.83
N LYS A 63 -2.90 -10.06 -8.55
CA LYS A 63 -1.93 -9.54 -9.51
C LYS A 63 -2.60 -8.66 -10.57
N GLN A 64 -3.63 -9.19 -11.24
CA GLN A 64 -4.41 -8.44 -12.23
C GLN A 64 -5.10 -7.21 -11.64
N ALA A 65 -5.52 -7.27 -10.37
CA ALA A 65 -6.10 -6.11 -9.70
C ALA A 65 -5.06 -4.99 -9.51
N PHE A 66 -3.84 -5.33 -9.09
CA PHE A 66 -2.76 -4.34 -8.95
C PHE A 66 -2.32 -3.76 -10.29
N GLU A 67 -2.21 -4.56 -11.34
CA GLU A 67 -1.89 -4.08 -12.69
C GLU A 67 -2.89 -3.02 -13.16
N ARG A 68 -4.20 -3.23 -12.94
CA ARG A 68 -5.25 -2.26 -13.28
C ARG A 68 -5.10 -0.97 -12.48
N ILE A 69 -4.94 -1.08 -11.16
CA ILE A 69 -4.77 0.10 -10.27
C ILE A 69 -3.57 0.94 -10.69
N MET A 70 -2.44 0.29 -10.99
CA MET A 70 -1.22 0.99 -11.40
C MET A 70 -1.34 1.62 -12.80
N ALA A 71 -2.09 1.00 -13.72
CA ALA A 71 -2.36 1.56 -15.04
C ALA A 71 -3.26 2.81 -14.98
N GLU A 72 -4.25 2.84 -14.08
CA GLU A 72 -5.20 3.95 -13.91
C GLU A 72 -4.57 5.19 -13.25
N ARG A 73 -3.50 5.00 -12.49
CA ARG A 73 -2.85 6.01 -11.63
C ARG A 73 -2.03 7.10 -12.34
N LYS A 74 -2.01 7.16 -13.66
CA LYS A 74 -1.15 8.04 -14.48
C LYS A 74 -1.34 9.58 -14.31
N LYS A 75 -2.14 10.08 -13.37
CA LYS A 75 -2.63 11.48 -13.41
C LYS A 75 -2.72 12.25 -12.08
N SER A 76 -2.30 11.74 -10.94
CA SER A 76 -2.33 12.51 -9.67
C SER A 76 -0.96 13.07 -9.29
N GLU A 77 -0.93 14.27 -8.72
CA GLU A 77 0.28 14.78 -8.06
C GLU A 77 0.75 13.77 -6.98
N PRO A 78 2.06 13.50 -6.89
CA PRO A 78 2.59 12.57 -5.92
C PRO A 78 2.37 13.12 -4.50
N ILE A 79 1.59 12.39 -3.70
CA ILE A 79 1.53 12.60 -2.26
C ILE A 79 2.78 11.98 -1.66
N GLU A 80 3.52 12.76 -0.88
CA GLU A 80 4.66 12.29 -0.10
C GLU A 80 4.32 12.37 1.39
N ILE A 81 4.52 11.27 2.12
CA ILE A 81 4.31 11.18 3.56
C ILE A 81 5.49 10.42 4.14
N ASP A 82 6.27 11.06 5.01
CA ASP A 82 7.45 10.48 5.66
C ASP A 82 8.45 9.81 4.69
N GLY A 83 8.62 10.39 3.49
CA GLY A 83 9.51 9.88 2.43
C GLY A 83 8.91 8.74 1.58
N TYR A 84 7.68 8.31 1.85
CA TYR A 84 6.94 7.36 1.02
C TYR A 84 6.08 8.11 0.01
N SER A 85 6.05 7.62 -1.23
CA SER A 85 5.25 8.17 -2.32
C SER A 85 4.75 7.04 -3.24
N GLY A 86 3.82 7.36 -4.15
CA GLY A 86 3.25 6.36 -5.05
C GLY A 86 2.25 5.41 -4.37
N PHE A 87 1.62 5.84 -3.27
CA PHE A 87 0.59 5.11 -2.52
C PHE A 87 -0.53 4.63 -3.40
N LEU A 88 -0.78 3.31 -3.54
CA LEU A 88 -1.75 2.66 -4.45
C LEU A 88 -3.23 2.98 -4.19
N PHE A 89 -3.59 3.36 -2.96
CA PHE A 89 -4.99 3.59 -2.55
C PHE A 89 -5.25 4.96 -1.93
N LEU A 90 -4.25 5.84 -1.85
CA LEU A 90 -4.40 7.21 -1.34
C LEU A 90 -4.56 8.20 -2.50
N ASN A 91 -5.62 9.01 -2.49
CA ASN A 91 -5.83 10.09 -3.47
C ASN A 91 -5.61 11.45 -2.80
N GLY A 92 -5.08 12.43 -3.55
CA GLY A 92 -4.66 13.75 -3.04
C GLY A 92 -5.79 14.61 -2.48
N LYS A 93 -7.03 14.17 -2.64
CA LYS A 93 -8.19 14.64 -1.89
C LYS A 93 -8.59 13.50 -0.97
N GLY A 94 -8.37 13.67 0.33
CA GLY A 94 -8.84 12.72 1.33
C GLY A 94 -10.30 12.38 1.10
N TYR A 95 -10.59 11.08 1.16
CA TYR A 95 -11.88 10.42 0.93
C TYR A 95 -12.41 10.50 -0.52
N GLY A 96 -12.42 9.32 -1.17
CA GLY A 96 -13.49 8.95 -2.08
C GLY A 96 -14.64 8.31 -1.30
#